data_AF-A0AAV8XI86-F1
#
_entry.id   AF-A0AAV8XI86-F1
#
_cell.length_a   1.000
_cell.length_b   1.000
_cell.length_c   1.000
_cell.angle_alpha   90.00
_cell.angle_beta   90.00
_cell.angle_gamma   90.00
#
_symmetry.space_group_name_H-M   'P 1'
#
loop_
_entity.id
_entity.type
_entity.pdbx_description
1 polymer ?
#
loop_
_entity_poly.entity_id
_entity_poly.type
_entity_poly.pdbx_seq_one_letter_code
_entity_poly.pdbx_strand_id
1 'polypeptide(L)'
;MDEKKQRFSGKPIAEQIVNFYKVNNIQKFTFSRPFTRKDPLMEIENEFAHLWLERTELTTTYPLPGILRWFPVQFTKVHEISPIRNAIETMERTNKTLTNHITVFNKDKSMQINPLSLTLTGILDAAVMGGIKNYEEVFFNNEYETHHPDDKILVEKLKDLIADQIPLLDLCVQIHKQKAPDNLQPLQKRLEECFCVMKTDVEEKYGKRDCDIKLENEVQMRRHYSITSDRLSDITITSDTALMVNMPIPLQSAY
;
A
#
# COMPACT_ATOMS: atom_id res chain seq x y z
N MET A 1 10.78 -22.82 15.24
CA MET A 1 10.63 -21.38 14.92
C MET A 1 11.64 -21.05 13.83
N ASP A 2 11.23 -20.36 12.76
CA ASP A 2 11.99 -20.24 11.51
C ASP A 2 13.16 -19.24 11.61
N GLU A 3 14.39 -19.71 11.79
CA GLU A 3 15.65 -18.93 11.71
C GLU A 3 15.74 -18.01 10.47
N LYS A 4 14.98 -18.31 9.41
CA LYS A 4 15.01 -17.56 8.14
C LYS A 4 14.20 -16.27 8.17
N LYS A 5 13.14 -16.14 8.99
CA LYS A 5 12.45 -14.84 9.16
C LYS A 5 13.37 -13.80 9.81
N GLN A 6 14.35 -14.24 10.59
CA GLN A 6 15.40 -13.37 11.15
C GLN A 6 16.37 -12.81 10.11
N ARG A 7 16.55 -13.44 8.93
CA ARG A 7 17.54 -12.99 7.92
C ARG A 7 17.33 -11.56 7.44
N PHE A 8 16.09 -11.10 7.44
CA PHE A 8 15.67 -9.79 6.93
C PHE A 8 15.25 -8.83 8.04
N SER A 9 15.27 -9.27 9.30
CA SER A 9 14.89 -8.43 10.42
C SER A 9 15.90 -7.28 10.61
N GLY A 10 15.40 -6.05 10.72
CA GLY A 10 16.21 -4.86 11.02
C GLY A 10 17.09 -4.34 9.87
N LYS A 11 16.95 -4.87 8.65
CA LYS A 11 17.75 -4.43 7.48
C LYS A 11 16.87 -3.73 6.44
N PRO A 12 17.32 -2.61 5.84
CA PRO A 12 16.63 -1.98 4.73
C PRO A 12 16.79 -2.85 3.47
N ILE A 13 15.75 -3.60 3.12
CA ILE A 13 15.78 -4.55 2.00
C ILE A 13 14.76 -4.10 0.95
N ALA A 14 15.17 -4.15 -0.31
CA ALA A 14 14.30 -3.84 -1.43
C ALA A 14 13.03 -4.70 -1.39
N GLU A 15 11.87 -4.05 -1.49
CA GLU A 15 10.56 -4.68 -1.37
C GLU A 15 10.37 -5.84 -2.36
N GLN A 16 10.95 -5.76 -3.56
CA GLN A 16 10.89 -6.82 -4.56
C GLN A 16 11.50 -8.14 -4.06
N ILE A 17 12.60 -8.06 -3.30
CA ILE A 17 13.23 -9.22 -2.67
C ILE A 17 12.30 -9.79 -1.59
N VAL A 18 11.72 -8.91 -0.76
CA VAL A 18 10.76 -9.33 0.27
C VAL A 18 9.55 -10.03 -0.36
N ASN A 19 9.01 -9.48 -1.46
CA ASN A 19 7.87 -10.03 -2.19
C ASN A 19 8.19 -11.41 -2.79
N PHE A 20 9.40 -11.62 -3.32
CA PHE A 20 9.83 -12.94 -3.79
C PHE A 20 9.74 -13.99 -2.68
N TYR A 21 10.26 -13.70 -1.48
CA TYR A 21 10.24 -14.63 -0.34
C TYR A 21 8.88 -14.75 0.37
N LYS A 22 7.90 -13.88 0.07
CA LYS A 22 6.51 -14.09 0.52
C LYS A 22 5.87 -15.30 -0.16
N VAL A 23 6.31 -15.66 -1.36
CA VAL A 23 5.72 -16.73 -2.17
C VAL A 23 6.71 -17.84 -2.55
N ASN A 24 8.01 -17.65 -2.31
CA ASN A 24 9.06 -18.65 -2.54
C ASN A 24 9.78 -19.02 -1.25
N ASN A 25 10.26 -20.26 -1.20
CA ASN A 25 10.84 -20.87 -0.01
C ASN A 25 9.88 -20.79 1.19
N ILE A 26 8.61 -21.12 0.94
CA ILE A 26 7.52 -21.13 1.91
C ILE A 26 7.20 -22.56 2.33
N GLN A 27 6.91 -22.76 3.61
CA GLN A 27 6.57 -24.09 4.18
C GLN A 27 5.20 -24.08 4.87
N LYS A 28 4.70 -22.89 5.21
CA LYS A 28 3.45 -22.69 5.93
C LYS A 28 2.40 -22.14 4.98
N PHE A 29 1.26 -22.80 4.97
CA PHE A 29 0.11 -22.46 4.16
C PHE A 29 -1.09 -22.27 5.08
N THR A 30 -1.97 -21.36 4.72
CA THR A 30 -3.13 -21.03 5.52
C THR A 30 -4.33 -20.94 4.61
N PHE A 31 -5.42 -21.60 4.98
CA PHE A 31 -6.72 -21.35 4.39
C PHE A 31 -7.72 -21.05 5.50
N SER A 32 -8.72 -20.23 5.18
CA SER A 32 -9.73 -19.79 6.16
C SER A 32 -11.11 -20.00 5.57
N ARG A 33 -12.00 -20.63 6.34
CA ARG A 33 -13.38 -20.88 5.99
C ARG A 33 -14.29 -20.01 6.85
N PRO A 34 -15.18 -19.20 6.27
CA PRO A 34 -16.16 -18.44 7.04
C PRO A 34 -17.26 -19.35 7.58
N PHE A 35 -17.73 -19.06 8.79
CA PHE A 35 -18.94 -19.65 9.37
C PHE A 35 -19.64 -18.64 10.28
N THR A 36 -20.97 -18.77 10.40
CA THR A 36 -21.77 -17.88 11.23
C THR A 36 -21.95 -18.50 12.61
N ARG A 37 -21.59 -17.76 13.65
CA ARG A 37 -21.91 -18.09 15.04
C ARG A 37 -22.50 -16.86 15.70
N LYS A 38 -23.80 -16.95 16.06
CA LYS A 38 -24.49 -15.90 16.80
C LYS A 38 -23.93 -15.80 18.21
N ASP A 39 -23.71 -14.58 18.66
CA ASP A 39 -23.39 -14.34 20.05
C ASP A 39 -24.69 -14.32 20.87
N PRO A 40 -24.89 -15.22 21.86
CA PRO A 40 -26.08 -15.22 22.68
C PRO A 40 -26.21 -13.97 23.56
N LEU A 41 -25.12 -13.22 23.76
CA LEU A 41 -25.07 -12.04 24.62
C LEU A 41 -25.37 -10.74 23.87
N MET A 42 -25.53 -10.80 22.54
CA MET A 42 -25.75 -9.61 21.71
C MET A 42 -26.87 -9.85 20.69
N GLU A 43 -27.90 -9.01 20.71
CA GLU A 43 -29.00 -9.03 19.73
C GLU A 43 -28.68 -8.18 18.48
N ILE A 44 -27.49 -8.36 17.90
CA ILE A 44 -27.07 -7.62 16.70
C ILE A 44 -27.45 -8.41 15.43
N GLU A 45 -28.27 -7.84 14.55
CA GLU A 45 -28.62 -8.47 13.26
C GLU A 45 -27.50 -8.41 12.21
N ASN A 46 -26.51 -7.53 12.42
CA ASN A 46 -25.40 -7.32 11.49
C ASN A 46 -24.58 -8.61 11.31
N GLU A 47 -24.50 -9.11 10.06
CA GLU A 47 -23.81 -10.37 9.73
C GLU A 47 -22.33 -10.38 10.11
N PHE A 48 -21.69 -9.20 10.15
CA PHE A 48 -20.29 -9.05 10.52
C PHE A 48 -20.06 -9.33 11.99
N ALA A 49 -21.06 -9.15 12.86
CA ALA A 49 -21.01 -9.53 14.27
C ALA A 49 -20.87 -11.02 14.49
N HIS A 50 -21.32 -11.82 13.52
CA HIS A 50 -21.40 -13.27 13.64
C HIS A 50 -20.46 -13.99 12.70
N LEU A 51 -19.62 -13.27 11.95
CA LEU A 51 -18.70 -13.83 10.95
C LEU A 51 -17.41 -14.31 11.60
N TRP A 52 -17.38 -15.59 11.98
CA TRP A 52 -16.19 -16.27 12.45
C TRP A 52 -15.43 -16.91 11.30
N LEU A 53 -14.10 -17.06 11.46
CA LEU A 53 -13.30 -17.84 10.52
C LEU A 53 -12.71 -19.05 11.22
N GLU A 54 -12.82 -20.21 10.60
CA GLU A 54 -12.02 -21.38 10.93
C GLU A 54 -10.76 -21.34 10.07
N ARG A 55 -9.60 -21.14 10.71
CA ARG A 55 -8.31 -21.07 10.05
C ARG A 55 -7.54 -22.36 10.24
N THR A 56 -7.19 -22.97 9.12
CA THR A 56 -6.30 -24.13 9.07
C THR A 56 -4.93 -23.71 8.59
N GLU A 57 -3.92 -23.95 9.42
CA GLU A 57 -2.51 -23.78 9.11
C GLU A 57 -1.88 -25.14 8.83
N LEU A 58 -1.29 -25.28 7.65
CA LEU A 58 -0.59 -26.46 7.19
C LEU A 58 0.91 -26.16 7.11
N THR A 59 1.74 -27.04 7.65
CA THR A 59 3.19 -26.98 7.48
C THR A 59 3.65 -28.21 6.71
N THR A 60 4.24 -28.02 5.53
CA THR A 60 4.80 -29.12 4.72
C THR A 60 6.09 -29.64 5.35
N THR A 61 6.53 -30.86 5.01
CA THR A 61 7.80 -31.41 5.50
C THR A 61 9.02 -30.61 5.03
N TYR A 62 8.95 -30.03 3.82
CA TYR A 62 10.00 -29.19 3.24
C TYR A 62 9.42 -27.92 2.60
N PRO A 63 10.22 -26.84 2.46
CA PRO A 63 9.79 -25.62 1.78
C PRO A 63 9.56 -25.82 0.28
N LEU A 64 8.64 -25.02 -0.28
CA LEU A 64 8.38 -24.90 -1.71
C LEU A 64 8.93 -23.56 -2.25
N PRO A 65 9.55 -23.54 -3.45
CA PRO A 65 9.87 -24.71 -4.28
C PRO A 65 10.99 -25.56 -3.66
N GLY A 66 10.95 -26.88 -3.91
CA GLY A 66 11.99 -27.83 -3.52
C GLY A 66 12.27 -28.82 -4.65
N ILE A 67 12.87 -29.98 -4.33
CA ILE A 67 13.15 -31.03 -5.31
C ILE A 67 11.86 -31.49 -6.02
N LEU A 68 10.77 -31.59 -5.26
CA LEU A 68 9.44 -31.89 -5.78
C LEU A 68 8.55 -30.64 -5.77
N ARG A 69 7.51 -30.66 -6.59
CA ARG A 69 6.48 -29.60 -6.65
C ARG A 69 5.42 -29.73 -5.57
N TRP A 70 5.51 -30.77 -4.73
CA TRP A 70 4.60 -31.06 -3.64
C TRP A 70 5.38 -31.74 -2.52
N PHE A 71 4.93 -31.54 -1.28
CA PHE A 71 5.47 -32.22 -0.10
C PHE A 71 4.31 -32.58 0.84
N PRO A 72 4.39 -33.72 1.56
CA PRO A 72 3.41 -34.07 2.57
C PRO A 72 3.28 -32.99 3.66
N VAL A 73 2.08 -32.85 4.22
CA VAL A 73 1.85 -32.00 5.40
C VAL A 73 2.35 -32.73 6.64
N GLN A 74 3.25 -32.09 7.39
CA GLN A 74 3.79 -32.61 8.64
C GLN A 74 2.97 -32.16 9.86
N PHE A 75 2.49 -30.91 9.85
CA PHE A 75 1.70 -30.35 10.94
C PHE A 75 0.47 -29.65 10.40
N THR A 76 -0.66 -29.88 11.07
CA THR A 76 -1.93 -29.19 10.83
C THR A 76 -2.38 -28.58 12.15
N LYS A 77 -2.71 -27.29 12.14
CA LYS A 77 -3.30 -26.60 13.27
C LYS A 77 -4.58 -25.91 12.81
N VAL A 78 -5.69 -26.22 13.49
CA VAL A 78 -6.98 -25.56 13.26
C VAL A 78 -7.28 -24.67 14.45
N HIS A 79 -7.71 -23.45 14.19
CA HIS A 79 -8.13 -22.51 15.23
C HIS A 79 -9.18 -21.54 14.68
N GLU A 80 -10.00 -21.01 15.58
CA GLU A 80 -11.02 -20.03 15.23
C GLU A 80 -10.48 -18.60 15.35
N ILE A 81 -11.05 -17.71 14.55
CA ILE A 81 -10.77 -16.27 14.55
C ILE A 81 -12.09 -15.57 14.80
N SER A 82 -12.10 -14.73 15.84
CA SER A 82 -13.27 -13.94 16.20
C SER A 82 -13.57 -12.86 15.17
N PRO A 83 -14.83 -12.41 15.09
CA PRO A 83 -15.26 -11.33 14.21
C PRO A 83 -14.38 -10.08 14.33
N ILE A 84 -14.06 -9.63 15.54
CA ILE A 84 -13.19 -8.46 15.76
C ILE A 84 -11.76 -8.68 15.24
N ARG A 85 -11.19 -9.88 15.43
CA ARG A 85 -9.85 -10.20 14.90
C ARG A 85 -9.87 -10.25 13.37
N ASN A 86 -10.94 -10.78 12.78
CA ASN A 86 -11.14 -10.78 11.33
C ASN A 86 -11.27 -9.35 10.77
N ALA A 87 -12.00 -8.46 11.44
CA ALA A 87 -12.10 -7.05 11.07
C ALA A 87 -10.73 -6.35 11.10
N ILE A 88 -9.94 -6.59 12.16
CA ILE A 88 -8.57 -6.09 12.27
C ILE A 88 -7.69 -6.60 11.13
N GLU A 89 -7.67 -7.91 10.86
CA GLU A 89 -6.88 -8.48 9.75
C GLU A 89 -7.31 -7.93 8.38
N THR A 90 -8.60 -7.66 8.21
CA THR A 90 -9.15 -7.05 7.00
C THR A 90 -8.65 -5.62 6.84
N MET A 91 -8.74 -4.81 7.90
CA MET A 91 -8.29 -3.42 7.90
C MET A 91 -6.76 -3.30 7.73
N GLU A 92 -5.97 -4.15 8.38
CA GLU A 92 -4.52 -4.20 8.17
C GLU A 92 -4.17 -4.52 6.71
N ARG A 93 -4.90 -5.43 6.08
CA ARG A 93 -4.69 -5.82 4.69
C ARG A 93 -5.06 -4.71 3.72
N THR A 94 -6.17 -4.01 3.93
CA THR A 94 -6.57 -2.88 3.09
C THR A 94 -5.57 -1.73 3.21
N ASN A 95 -5.16 -1.35 4.43
CA ASN A 95 -4.15 -0.30 4.66
C ASN A 95 -2.80 -0.66 4.01
N LYS A 96 -2.39 -1.93 4.12
CA LYS A 96 -1.19 -2.42 3.43
C LYS A 96 -1.33 -2.35 1.90
N THR A 97 -2.51 -2.62 1.36
CA THR A 97 -2.78 -2.51 -0.08
C THR A 97 -2.67 -1.05 -0.56
N LEU A 98 -3.23 -0.10 0.20
CA LEU A 98 -3.06 1.33 -0.07
C LEU A 98 -1.59 1.75 -0.03
N THR A 99 -0.86 1.30 0.99
CA THR A 99 0.60 1.55 1.12
C THR A 99 1.37 1.02 -0.10
N ASN A 100 1.02 -0.16 -0.60
CA ASN A 100 1.65 -0.74 -1.77
C ASN A 100 1.36 0.10 -3.03
N HIS A 101 0.14 0.61 -3.22
CA HIS A 101 -0.19 1.50 -4.35
C HIS A 101 0.67 2.76 -4.33
N ILE A 102 0.83 3.39 -3.16
CA ILE A 102 1.68 4.59 -3.01
C ILE A 102 3.14 4.25 -3.34
N THR A 103 3.62 3.11 -2.84
CA THR A 103 5.00 2.66 -3.06
C THR A 103 5.28 2.35 -4.53
N VAL A 104 4.34 1.67 -5.21
CA VAL A 104 4.42 1.37 -6.64
C VAL A 104 4.40 2.66 -7.46
N PHE A 105 3.52 3.61 -7.12
CA PHE A 105 3.47 4.90 -7.81
C PHE A 105 4.77 5.70 -7.66
N ASN A 106 5.36 5.73 -6.46
CA ASN A 106 6.63 6.43 -6.24
C ASN A 106 7.76 5.84 -7.09
N LYS A 107 7.81 4.51 -7.22
CA LYS A 107 8.82 3.81 -8.03
C LYS A 107 8.57 3.90 -9.54
N ASP A 108 7.30 3.84 -9.95
CA ASP A 108 6.88 3.80 -11.34
C ASP A 108 5.63 4.66 -11.56
N LYS A 109 5.85 5.88 -12.07
CA LYS A 109 4.80 6.82 -12.42
C LYS A 109 3.92 6.32 -13.56
N SER A 110 4.31 5.28 -14.29
CA SER A 110 3.54 4.67 -15.38
C SER A 110 2.53 3.60 -14.92
N MET A 111 2.46 3.28 -13.61
CA MET A 111 1.57 2.24 -13.06
C MET A 111 0.12 2.29 -13.57
N GLN A 112 -0.51 1.14 -13.75
CA GLN A 112 -1.91 1.11 -14.18
C GLN A 112 -2.85 1.69 -13.11
N ILE A 113 -3.80 2.54 -13.51
CA ILE A 113 -4.71 3.20 -12.57
C ILE A 113 -5.85 2.29 -12.11
N ASN A 114 -6.33 1.36 -12.95
CA ASN A 114 -7.54 0.59 -12.68
C ASN A 114 -7.51 -0.20 -11.35
N PRO A 115 -6.41 -0.87 -10.94
CA PRO A 115 -6.35 -1.53 -9.63
C PRO A 115 -6.51 -0.56 -8.46
N LEU A 116 -5.97 0.66 -8.58
CA LEU A 116 -6.13 1.72 -7.59
C LEU A 116 -7.59 2.22 -7.57
N SER A 117 -8.19 2.46 -8.74
CA SER A 117 -9.60 2.87 -8.86
C SER A 117 -10.53 1.88 -8.16
N LEU A 118 -10.39 0.57 -8.42
CA LEU A 118 -11.19 -0.48 -7.78
C LEU A 118 -11.00 -0.51 -6.26
N THR A 119 -9.76 -0.34 -5.79
CA THR A 119 -9.46 -0.30 -4.35
C THR A 119 -10.13 0.91 -3.69
N LEU A 120 -10.01 2.10 -4.29
CA LEU A 120 -10.59 3.34 -3.77
C LEU A 120 -12.12 3.29 -3.77
N THR A 121 -12.76 2.83 -4.86
CA THR A 121 -14.21 2.67 -4.91
C THR A 121 -14.70 1.69 -3.86
N GLY A 122 -14.02 0.55 -3.67
CA GLY A 122 -14.41 -0.45 -2.67
C GLY A 122 -14.35 0.04 -1.22
N ILE A 123 -13.51 1.03 -0.92
CA ILE A 123 -13.36 1.61 0.42
C ILE A 123 -14.26 2.83 0.60
N LEU A 124 -14.22 3.78 -0.35
CA LEU A 124 -14.87 5.09 -0.24
C LEU A 124 -16.35 5.07 -0.65
N ASP A 125 -16.76 4.14 -1.51
CA ASP A 125 -18.13 4.01 -2.01
C ASP A 125 -18.67 2.60 -1.69
N ALA A 126 -18.47 2.17 -0.45
CA ALA A 126 -18.85 0.85 0.07
C ALA A 126 -20.37 0.68 0.27
N ALA A 127 -21.19 1.18 -0.66
CA ALA A 127 -22.65 1.17 -0.57
C ALA A 127 -23.26 -0.25 -0.44
N VAL A 128 -22.53 -1.28 -0.89
CA VAL A 128 -22.98 -2.69 -0.85
C VAL A 128 -22.54 -3.39 0.43
N MET A 129 -21.31 -3.14 0.90
CA MET A 129 -20.68 -3.89 2.00
C MET A 129 -20.61 -3.10 3.31
N GLY A 130 -21.26 -1.93 3.40
CA GLY A 130 -21.38 -1.08 4.60
C GLY A 130 -20.08 -0.41 5.10
N GLY A 131 -18.91 -0.86 4.63
CA GLY A 131 -17.61 -0.24 4.94
C GLY A 131 -17.30 -0.26 6.44
N ILE A 132 -16.66 0.80 6.94
CA ILE A 132 -16.30 0.93 8.35
C ILE A 132 -17.51 0.94 9.29
N LYS A 133 -18.68 1.39 8.82
CA LYS A 133 -19.89 1.50 9.66
C LYS A 133 -20.34 0.14 10.20
N ASN A 134 -20.14 -0.93 9.45
CA ASN A 134 -20.40 -2.28 9.93
C ASN A 134 -19.54 -2.65 11.15
N TYR A 135 -18.32 -2.13 11.24
CA TYR A 135 -17.50 -2.34 12.43
C TYR A 135 -17.93 -1.43 13.58
N GLU A 136 -18.32 -0.19 13.29
CA GLU A 136 -18.81 0.75 14.31
C GLU A 136 -20.07 0.22 15.01
N GLU A 137 -21.06 -0.20 14.23
CA GLU A 137 -22.34 -0.72 14.73
C GLU A 137 -22.16 -1.97 15.58
N VAL A 138 -21.18 -2.81 15.25
CA VAL A 138 -20.95 -4.10 15.91
C VAL A 138 -20.07 -3.97 17.14
N PHE A 139 -18.90 -3.35 16.99
CA PHE A 139 -17.80 -3.44 17.96
C PHE A 139 -17.63 -2.20 18.84
N PHE A 140 -18.16 -1.04 18.43
CA PHE A 140 -17.88 0.26 19.09
C PHE A 140 -19.04 0.78 19.94
N ASN A 141 -19.96 -0.11 20.31
CA ASN A 141 -21.05 0.21 21.21
C ASN A 141 -20.74 -0.26 22.65
N ASN A 142 -21.36 0.39 23.63
CA ASN A 142 -21.15 0.08 25.05
C ASN A 142 -21.58 -1.34 25.44
N GLU A 143 -22.53 -1.93 24.69
CA GLU A 143 -23.01 -3.29 24.93
C GLU A 143 -21.90 -4.31 24.62
N TYR A 144 -21.18 -4.15 23.50
CA TYR A 144 -20.03 -5.00 23.14
C TYR A 144 -18.93 -4.90 24.19
N GLU A 145 -18.58 -3.67 24.61
CA GLU A 145 -17.53 -3.47 25.62
C GLU A 145 -17.88 -4.10 26.97
N THR A 146 -19.16 -4.12 27.34
CA THR A 146 -19.64 -4.72 28.59
C THR A 146 -19.59 -6.24 28.54
N HIS A 147 -19.98 -6.85 27.41
CA HIS A 147 -20.02 -8.30 27.25
C HIS A 147 -18.65 -8.92 26.87
N HIS A 148 -17.76 -8.14 26.26
CA HIS A 148 -16.44 -8.57 25.80
C HIS A 148 -15.30 -7.69 26.36
N PRO A 149 -15.11 -7.63 27.70
CA PRO A 149 -14.10 -6.75 28.30
C PRO A 149 -12.66 -7.11 27.88
N ASP A 150 -12.39 -8.38 27.57
CA ASP A 150 -11.08 -8.86 27.11
C ASP A 150 -10.72 -8.34 25.71
N ASP A 151 -11.71 -7.94 24.90
CA ASP A 151 -11.51 -7.45 23.54
C ASP A 151 -11.19 -5.95 23.49
N LYS A 152 -11.18 -5.23 24.62
CA LYS A 152 -10.95 -3.78 24.67
C LYS A 152 -9.70 -3.34 23.89
N ILE A 153 -8.59 -4.07 24.03
CA ILE A 153 -7.35 -3.77 23.29
C ILE A 153 -7.52 -3.98 21.78
N LEU A 154 -8.31 -4.97 21.37
CA LEU A 154 -8.59 -5.26 19.96
C LEU A 154 -9.50 -4.19 19.35
N VAL A 155 -10.51 -3.75 20.09
CA VAL A 155 -11.40 -2.65 19.70
C VAL A 155 -10.61 -1.37 19.47
N GLU A 156 -9.75 -0.98 20.42
CA GLU A 156 -8.90 0.20 20.26
C GLU A 156 -7.94 0.06 19.07
N LYS A 157 -7.34 -1.12 18.88
CA LYS A 157 -6.50 -1.39 17.71
C LYS A 157 -7.28 -1.21 16.39
N LEU A 158 -8.55 -1.62 16.33
CA LEU A 158 -9.36 -1.45 15.12
C LEU A 158 -9.66 0.04 14.87
N LYS A 159 -9.96 0.82 15.91
CA LYS A 159 -10.14 2.28 15.81
C LYS A 159 -8.87 2.95 15.31
N ASP A 160 -7.70 2.59 15.85
CA ASP A 160 -6.40 3.08 15.41
C ASP A 160 -6.17 2.80 13.91
N LEU A 161 -6.45 1.57 13.46
CA LEU A 161 -6.29 1.18 12.06
C LEU A 161 -7.24 1.93 11.11
N ILE A 162 -8.46 2.26 11.55
CA ILE A 162 -9.40 3.09 10.79
C ILE A 162 -8.84 4.51 10.65
N ALA A 163 -8.33 5.09 11.75
CA ALA A 163 -7.74 6.42 11.73
C ALA A 163 -6.47 6.46 10.85
N ASP A 164 -5.61 5.45 10.94
CA ASP A 164 -4.38 5.33 10.15
C ASP A 164 -4.66 5.15 8.64
N GLN A 165 -5.86 4.69 8.26
CA GLN A 165 -6.26 4.55 6.86
C GLN A 165 -6.45 5.90 6.17
N ILE A 166 -6.88 6.94 6.89
CA ILE A 166 -7.22 8.25 6.33
C ILE A 166 -6.06 8.91 5.58
N PRO A 167 -4.86 9.08 6.16
CA PRO A 167 -3.77 9.70 5.42
C PRO A 167 -3.30 8.84 4.23
N LEU A 168 -3.44 7.51 4.29
CA LEU A 168 -3.15 6.64 3.15
C LEU A 168 -4.15 6.82 2.00
N LEU A 169 -5.44 6.96 2.33
CA LEU A 169 -6.49 7.27 1.36
C LEU A 169 -6.27 8.63 0.70
N ASP A 170 -5.87 9.66 1.46
CA ASP A 170 -5.56 10.99 0.94
C ASP A 170 -4.52 10.91 -0.18
N LEU A 171 -3.39 10.24 0.09
CA LEU A 171 -2.32 10.05 -0.88
C LEU A 171 -2.78 9.25 -2.11
N CYS A 172 -3.56 8.19 -1.91
CA CYS A 172 -4.11 7.37 -3.00
C CYS A 172 -5.10 8.15 -3.87
N VAL A 173 -5.97 8.98 -3.29
CA VAL A 173 -6.89 9.85 -4.03
C VAL A 173 -6.13 10.90 -4.82
N GLN A 174 -5.05 11.46 -4.26
CA GLN A 174 -4.16 12.37 -4.98
C GLN A 174 -3.44 11.68 -6.15
N ILE A 175 -2.94 10.45 -5.97
CA ILE A 175 -2.37 9.65 -7.06
C ILE A 175 -3.41 9.44 -8.16
N HIS A 176 -4.63 9.04 -7.79
CA HIS A 176 -5.70 8.83 -8.76
C HIS A 176 -6.02 10.12 -9.52
N LYS A 177 -6.05 11.27 -8.83
CA LYS A 177 -6.23 12.60 -9.46
C LYS A 177 -5.18 12.89 -10.54
N GLN A 178 -3.91 12.58 -10.25
CA GLN A 178 -2.80 12.81 -11.19
C GLN A 178 -2.86 11.88 -12.41
N LYS A 179 -3.41 10.67 -12.24
CA LYS A 179 -3.40 9.62 -13.27
C LYS A 179 -4.70 9.49 -14.05
N ALA A 180 -5.81 10.02 -13.55
CA ALA A 180 -7.12 9.79 -14.12
C ALA A 180 -7.25 10.44 -15.52
N PRO A 181 -7.46 9.65 -16.60
CA PRO A 181 -7.82 10.20 -17.90
C PRO A 181 -9.19 10.89 -17.85
N ASP A 182 -9.49 11.70 -18.87
CA ASP A 182 -10.71 12.53 -18.93
C ASP A 182 -12.00 11.73 -18.71
N ASN A 183 -12.08 10.51 -19.23
CA ASN A 183 -13.24 9.63 -19.05
C ASN A 183 -13.44 9.13 -17.61
N LEU A 184 -12.41 9.19 -16.76
CA LEU A 184 -12.49 8.82 -15.34
C LEU A 184 -12.61 10.04 -14.40
N GLN A 185 -12.66 11.27 -14.93
CA GLN A 185 -12.84 12.47 -14.11
C GLN A 185 -14.13 12.48 -13.28
N PRO A 186 -15.29 11.97 -13.79
CA PRO A 186 -16.49 11.85 -12.95
C PRO A 186 -16.27 10.92 -11.74
N LEU A 187 -15.55 9.82 -11.93
CA LEU A 187 -15.19 8.91 -10.84
C LEU A 187 -14.23 9.60 -9.85
N GLN A 188 -13.21 10.31 -10.34
CA GLN A 188 -12.30 11.06 -9.49
C GLN A 188 -13.04 12.04 -8.57
N LYS A 189 -13.99 12.81 -9.13
CA LYS A 189 -14.78 13.77 -8.34
C LYS A 189 -15.59 13.07 -7.26
N ARG A 190 -16.24 11.94 -7.59
CA ARG A 190 -16.98 11.12 -6.62
C ARG A 190 -16.07 10.61 -5.49
N LEU A 191 -14.87 10.15 -5.81
CA LEU A 191 -13.90 9.68 -4.80
C LEU A 191 -13.46 10.81 -3.87
N GLU A 192 -13.21 12.02 -4.39
CA GLU A 192 -12.86 13.20 -3.58
C GLU A 192 -14.00 13.59 -2.62
N GLU A 193 -15.25 13.59 -3.10
CA GLU A 193 -16.43 13.88 -2.29
C GLU A 193 -16.61 12.84 -1.17
N CYS A 194 -16.60 11.55 -1.50
CA CYS A 194 -16.71 10.48 -0.50
C CYS A 194 -15.57 10.51 0.52
N PHE A 195 -14.33 10.76 0.06
CA PHE A 195 -13.18 10.88 0.94
C PHE A 195 -13.31 12.05 1.90
N CYS A 196 -13.77 13.22 1.44
CA CYS A 196 -13.96 14.39 2.29
C CYS A 196 -14.93 14.11 3.45
N VAL A 197 -16.05 13.44 3.15
CA VAL A 197 -17.04 13.03 4.16
C VAL A 197 -16.43 12.03 5.14
N MET A 198 -15.80 10.96 4.64
CA MET A 198 -15.20 9.92 5.48
C MET A 198 -14.08 10.47 6.36
N LYS A 199 -13.21 11.33 5.81
CA LYS A 199 -12.11 11.97 6.55
C LYS A 199 -12.65 12.78 7.73
N THR A 200 -13.67 13.60 7.49
CA THR A 200 -14.25 14.44 8.54
C THR A 200 -14.83 13.58 9.68
N ASP A 201 -15.64 12.58 9.33
CA ASP A 201 -16.27 11.67 10.31
C ASP A 201 -15.23 10.88 11.13
N VAL A 202 -14.21 10.33 10.45
CA VAL A 202 -13.17 9.53 11.11
C VAL A 202 -12.22 10.38 11.97
N GLU A 203 -11.82 11.57 11.49
CA GLU A 203 -10.96 12.47 12.28
C GLU A 203 -11.69 13.00 13.52
N GLU A 204 -13.01 13.25 13.44
CA GLU A 204 -13.83 13.65 14.58
C GLU A 204 -13.95 12.53 15.62
N LYS A 205 -14.20 11.28 15.19
CA LYS A 205 -14.42 10.14 16.10
C LYS A 205 -13.14 9.53 16.66
N TYR A 206 -12.11 9.35 15.84
CA TYR A 206 -10.92 8.54 16.15
C TYR A 206 -9.62 9.35 16.16
N GLY A 207 -9.72 10.65 15.90
CA GLY A 207 -8.59 11.57 15.87
C GLY A 207 -7.84 11.54 14.55
N LYS A 208 -7.09 12.62 14.31
CA LYS A 208 -6.25 12.77 13.13
C LYS A 208 -4.97 11.94 13.26
N ARG A 209 -4.57 11.31 12.15
CA ARG A 209 -3.31 10.58 12.03
C ARG A 209 -2.44 11.19 10.94
N ASP A 210 -1.14 11.10 11.16
CA ASP A 210 -0.12 11.47 10.17
C ASP A 210 0.44 10.22 9.50
N CYS A 211 0.92 10.36 8.27
CA CYS A 211 1.61 9.29 7.55
C CYS A 211 3.02 9.75 7.16
N ASP A 212 4.01 8.92 7.46
CA ASP A 212 5.42 9.20 7.14
C ASP A 212 5.71 9.09 5.63
N ILE A 213 4.84 8.41 4.89
CA ILE A 213 5.00 8.19 3.45
C ILE A 213 4.62 9.47 2.70
N LYS A 214 5.52 9.94 1.83
CA LYS A 214 5.30 11.13 0.99
C LYS A 214 5.26 10.73 -0.48
N LEU A 215 4.53 11.49 -1.28
CA LEU A 215 4.58 11.39 -2.74
C LEU A 215 5.89 12.01 -3.22
N GLU A 216 6.71 11.20 -3.90
CA GLU A 216 7.91 11.70 -4.55
C GLU A 216 7.51 12.48 -5.80
N ASN A 217 7.59 13.81 -5.73
CA ASN A 217 7.50 14.68 -6.90
C ASN A 217 8.82 14.61 -7.67
N GLU A 218 8.78 14.71 -9.00
CA GLU A 218 9.98 14.69 -9.85
C GLU A 218 11.05 15.61 -9.28
N VAL A 219 12.15 15.03 -8.82
CA VAL A 219 13.35 15.80 -8.46
C VAL A 219 13.90 16.35 -9.76
N GLN A 220 13.56 17.59 -10.09
CA GLN A 220 14.31 18.34 -11.10
C GLN A 220 15.75 18.42 -10.60
N MET A 221 16.63 17.61 -11.19
CA MET A 221 18.07 17.74 -11.04
C MET A 221 18.44 19.18 -11.36
N ARG A 222 18.70 19.99 -10.34
CA ARG A 222 19.22 21.34 -10.50
C ARG A 222 20.62 21.17 -11.09
N ARG A 223 20.74 21.28 -12.41
CA ARG A 223 22.04 21.31 -13.09
C ARG A 223 22.78 22.54 -12.56
N HIS A 224 23.66 22.33 -11.59
CA HIS A 224 24.65 23.33 -11.23
C HIS A 224 25.62 23.43 -12.41
N TYR A 225 25.37 24.40 -13.29
CA TYR A 225 26.44 24.92 -14.15
C TYR A 225 27.39 25.68 -13.22
N SER A 226 28.48 25.05 -12.83
CA SER A 226 29.59 25.75 -12.20
C SER A 226 30.23 26.66 -13.24
N ILE A 227 29.88 27.95 -13.19
CA ILE A 227 30.66 29.02 -13.82
C ILE A 227 31.91 29.18 -12.96
N THR A 228 33.06 28.76 -13.46
CA THR A 228 34.35 29.22 -12.94
C THR A 228 34.93 30.21 -13.93
N SER A 229 34.75 31.50 -13.61
CA SER A 229 35.48 32.62 -14.21
C SER A 229 36.87 32.75 -13.56
N ASP A 230 37.86 33.00 -14.41
CA ASP A 230 39.14 33.68 -14.15
C ASP A 230 40.13 33.09 -13.14
N ARG A 231 41.17 32.43 -13.67
CA ARG A 231 42.56 32.69 -13.27
C ARG A 231 43.50 32.64 -14.47
N LEU A 232 44.00 33.83 -14.84
CA LEU A 232 45.18 34.06 -15.65
C LEU A 232 46.43 33.45 -14.98
N SER A 233 47.26 32.78 -15.77
CA SER A 233 48.72 32.87 -15.65
C SER A 233 49.38 32.50 -16.97
N ASP A 234 50.18 33.42 -17.46
CA ASP A 234 50.93 33.44 -18.71
C ASP A 234 51.87 32.24 -18.90
N ILE A 235 51.89 31.69 -20.13
CA ILE A 235 53.10 31.11 -20.74
C ILE A 235 53.17 31.60 -22.18
N THR A 236 54.14 32.47 -22.44
CA THR A 236 54.54 32.96 -23.76
C THR A 236 55.40 31.91 -24.45
N ILE A 237 54.99 31.44 -25.64
CA ILE A 237 55.91 30.95 -26.68
C ILE A 237 55.40 31.50 -28.02
N THR A 238 56.19 32.40 -28.60
CA THR A 238 56.20 32.90 -29.99
C THR A 238 56.25 31.73 -30.98
N SER A 239 55.87 31.75 -32.25
CA SER A 239 55.50 32.74 -33.27
C SER A 239 55.12 31.87 -34.48
N ASP A 240 54.06 32.18 -35.24
CA ASP A 240 54.20 32.50 -36.67
C ASP A 240 52.86 32.71 -37.37
N THR A 241 52.95 33.63 -38.30
CA THR A 241 51.98 34.24 -39.20
C THR A 241 51.33 33.27 -40.20
N ALA A 242 50.02 33.46 -40.44
CA ALA A 242 49.34 33.55 -41.77
C ALA A 242 47.83 33.29 -41.56
N LEU A 243 46.98 34.32 -41.47
CA LEU A 243 46.27 35.01 -42.55
C LEU A 243 45.35 34.12 -43.42
N MET A 244 44.08 34.59 -43.45
CA MET A 244 43.01 34.41 -44.44
C MET A 244 41.99 33.28 -44.16
N VAL A 245 40.77 33.56 -43.67
CA VAL A 245 39.62 34.33 -44.23
C VAL A 245 38.77 33.50 -45.21
N ASN A 246 37.48 33.41 -44.86
CA ASN A 246 36.27 33.20 -45.66
C ASN A 246 35.87 31.83 -46.22
N MET A 247 34.81 31.26 -45.62
CA MET A 247 33.40 31.18 -46.13
C MET A 247 33.11 30.41 -47.46
N PRO A 248 31.86 29.93 -47.69
CA PRO A 248 31.58 28.55 -48.13
C PRO A 248 30.85 28.44 -49.50
N ILE A 249 30.27 27.25 -49.78
CA ILE A 249 29.16 26.89 -50.73
C ILE A 249 29.65 26.27 -52.08
N PRO A 250 28.90 25.46 -52.89
CA PRO A 250 27.67 24.62 -52.73
C PRO A 250 27.76 23.14 -53.23
N LEU A 251 26.68 22.39 -52.93
CA LEU A 251 26.03 21.29 -53.67
C LEU A 251 26.51 20.91 -55.09
N GLN A 252 26.61 19.59 -55.35
CA GLN A 252 26.03 18.99 -56.56
C GLN A 252 25.80 17.47 -56.40
N SER A 253 24.64 17.02 -56.89
CA SER A 253 24.24 15.63 -57.09
C SER A 253 24.82 15.04 -58.37
N ALA A 254 25.15 13.75 -58.36
CA ALA A 254 25.12 12.75 -59.46
C ALA A 254 25.86 11.51 -58.92
N TYR A 255 25.42 10.25 -59.03
CA TYR A 255 24.46 9.53 -59.86
C TYR A 255 23.72 8.49 -59.01
#